data_AF-A0A1F7L956-F1
#
_entry.id   AF-A0A1F7L956-F1
#
_cell.length_a   1.000
_cell.length_b   1.000
_cell.length_c   1.000
_cell.angle_alpha   90.00
_cell.angle_beta   90.00
_cell.angle_gamma   90.00
#
_symmetry.space_group_name_H-M   'P 1'
#
loop_
_entity.id
_entity.type
_entity.pdbx_description
1 polymer ?
#
loop_
_entity_poly.entity_id
_entity_poly.type
_entity_poly.pdbx_seq_one_letter_code
_entity_poly.pdbx_strand_id
1 'polypeptide(L)'
;MSHPEPTVRELTLPEEEIYISDVAATLGSNVGWYFSQSQLLVVLGPEHAATVAGDGFTRADVQRFVFEHARMPLSRLKLGGMWGIHDWPLWMQKVTDDSVMLPQVPAPEDVLVMVAGGPGKHSAVVPNCTFSRAVSRVIDRQA
;
A
#
# COMPACT_ATOMS: atom_id res chain seq x y z
N MET A 1 36.01 -10.85 -4.88
CA MET A 1 35.35 -9.64 -5.41
C MET A 1 34.10 -9.44 -4.57
N SER A 2 34.12 -8.45 -3.68
CA SER A 2 33.02 -8.13 -2.77
C SER A 2 31.89 -7.50 -3.58
N HIS A 3 30.73 -8.16 -3.65
CA HIS A 3 29.51 -7.49 -4.12
C HIS A 3 29.15 -6.40 -3.11
N PRO A 4 28.85 -5.16 -3.55
CA PRO A 4 28.35 -4.14 -2.63
C PRO A 4 26.94 -4.53 -2.18
N GLU A 5 26.72 -4.55 -0.86
CA GLU A 5 25.40 -4.61 -0.24
C GLU A 5 24.52 -3.48 -0.80
N PRO A 6 23.25 -3.74 -1.16
CA PRO A 6 22.35 -2.69 -1.59
C PRO A 6 22.15 -1.71 -0.44
N THR A 7 22.62 -0.48 -0.61
CA THR A 7 22.43 0.59 0.35
C THR A 7 20.93 0.80 0.57
N VAL A 8 20.42 0.42 1.74
CA VAL A 8 19.04 0.74 2.14
C VAL A 8 18.98 2.26 2.27
N ARG A 9 18.51 2.94 1.23
CA ARG A 9 18.09 4.33 1.36
C ARG A 9 16.91 4.32 2.31
N GLU A 10 17.00 5.10 3.38
CA GLU A 10 15.83 5.47 4.17
C GLU A 10 14.91 6.22 3.20
N LEU A 11 13.84 5.54 2.77
CA LEU A 11 12.86 6.09 1.86
C LEU A 11 12.01 7.07 2.67
N THR A 12 12.50 8.28 2.88
CA THR A 12 11.65 9.40 3.28
C THR A 12 11.12 10.02 2.01
N LEU A 13 9.94 9.57 1.55
CA LEU A 13 9.16 10.44 0.68
C LEU A 13 9.01 11.79 1.41
N PRO A 14 8.98 12.93 0.68
CA PRO A 14 8.76 14.22 1.32
C PRO A 14 7.50 14.14 2.21
N GLU A 15 7.50 14.79 3.39
CA GLU A 15 6.47 14.67 4.45
C GLU A 15 5.02 14.71 3.93
N GLU A 16 4.82 15.35 2.78
CA GLU A 16 3.59 15.35 2.02
C GLU A 16 3.07 13.94 1.67
N GLU A 17 3.84 12.88 1.42
CA GLU A 17 3.26 11.59 1.00
C GLU A 17 2.73 10.70 2.14
N ILE A 18 2.89 11.13 3.40
CA ILE A 18 2.34 10.43 4.56
C ILE A 18 0.82 10.30 4.46
N TYR A 19 0.13 11.28 3.87
CA TYR A 19 -1.34 11.21 3.74
C TYR A 19 -1.80 10.01 2.90
N ILE A 20 -1.02 9.57 1.90
CA ILE A 20 -1.38 8.38 1.10
C ILE A 20 -1.33 7.14 1.99
N SER A 21 -0.30 7.02 2.80
CA SER A 21 -0.12 5.89 3.72
C SER A 21 -1.17 5.88 4.83
N ASP A 22 -1.53 7.06 5.35
CA ASP A 22 -2.60 7.20 6.35
C ASP A 22 -3.97 6.84 5.78
N VAL A 23 -4.29 7.29 4.57
CA VAL A 23 -5.52 6.88 3.87
C VAL A 23 -5.48 5.38 3.57
N ALA A 24 -4.32 4.83 3.20
CA ALA A 24 -4.15 3.39 2.99
C ALA A 24 -4.33 2.55 4.26
N ALA A 25 -4.03 3.11 5.43
CA ALA A 25 -4.19 2.46 6.72
C ALA A 25 -5.54 2.75 7.40
N THR A 26 -6.55 3.21 6.66
CA THR A 26 -7.87 3.52 7.22
C THR A 26 -8.78 2.30 7.32
N LEU A 27 -9.55 2.21 8.41
CA LEU A 27 -10.72 1.30 8.50
C LEU A 27 -11.97 1.86 7.82
N GLY A 28 -11.92 3.05 7.23
CA GLY A 28 -13.07 3.72 6.60
C GLY A 28 -13.68 3.00 5.39
N SER A 29 -13.22 1.78 5.09
CA SER A 29 -13.72 0.91 4.03
C SER A 29 -14.29 -0.37 4.64
N ASN A 30 -15.37 -0.88 4.05
CA ASN A 30 -15.98 -2.16 4.44
C ASN A 30 -15.09 -3.38 4.14
N VAL A 31 -13.90 -3.17 3.59
CA VAL A 31 -12.89 -4.20 3.30
C VAL A 31 -11.52 -3.82 3.88
N GLY A 32 -11.45 -2.83 4.78
CA GLY A 32 -10.20 -2.33 5.39
C GLY A 32 -9.48 -3.29 6.34
N TRP A 33 -9.78 -4.59 6.30
CA TRP A 33 -9.09 -5.63 7.06
C TRP A 33 -8.05 -6.36 6.21
N TYR A 34 -7.11 -7.03 6.87
CA TYR A 34 -6.05 -7.80 6.23
C TYR A 34 -6.50 -9.21 5.82
N PHE A 35 -6.15 -9.60 4.60
CA PHE A 35 -6.20 -10.97 4.08
C PHE A 35 -4.88 -11.29 3.35
N SER A 36 -4.50 -12.57 3.28
CA SER A 36 -3.29 -13.01 2.56
C SER A 36 -3.26 -12.62 1.08
N GLN A 37 -4.42 -12.33 0.50
CA GLN A 37 -4.57 -11.93 -0.91
C GLN A 37 -4.83 -10.43 -1.09
N SER A 38 -4.89 -9.64 0.00
CA SER A 38 -5.21 -8.21 -0.06
C SER A 38 -4.22 -7.44 -0.93
N GLN A 39 -4.76 -6.61 -1.81
CA GLN A 39 -4.01 -5.66 -2.62
C GLN A 39 -4.55 -4.26 -2.39
N LEU A 40 -3.72 -3.24 -2.55
CA LEU A 40 -4.09 -1.84 -2.37
C LEU A 40 -3.76 -1.09 -3.66
N LEU A 41 -4.66 -0.26 -4.18
CA LEU A 41 -4.35 0.56 -5.34
C LEU A 41 -4.17 2.02 -4.96
N VAL A 42 -2.97 2.55 -5.22
CA VAL A 42 -2.62 3.96 -5.12
C VAL A 42 -2.70 4.58 -6.51
N VAL A 43 -3.54 5.59 -6.64
CA VAL A 43 -3.71 6.38 -7.86
C VAL A 43 -3.10 7.75 -7.62
N LEU A 44 -1.95 8.01 -8.24
CA LEU A 44 -1.29 9.29 -8.17
C LEU A 44 -1.83 10.22 -9.26
N GLY A 45 -2.13 11.47 -8.88
CA GLY A 45 -2.38 12.54 -9.85
C GLY A 45 -1.12 12.80 -10.68
N PRO A 46 -1.22 13.24 -11.95
CA PRO A 46 -0.07 13.44 -12.83
C PRO A 46 1.01 14.38 -12.26
N GLU A 47 0.62 15.49 -11.64
CA GLU A 47 1.57 16.42 -11.01
C GLU A 47 2.18 15.84 -9.74
N HIS A 48 1.42 15.02 -9.01
CA HIS A 48 1.94 14.33 -7.83
C HIS A 48 3.00 13.31 -8.24
N ALA A 49 2.68 12.45 -9.22
CA ALA A 49 3.62 11.48 -9.78
C ALA A 49 4.88 12.13 -10.36
N ALA A 50 4.76 13.32 -10.99
CA ALA A 50 5.91 14.07 -11.48
C ALA A 50 6.79 14.61 -10.34
N THR A 51 6.19 15.01 -9.21
CA THR A 51 6.93 15.42 -8.00
C THR A 51 7.71 14.22 -7.45
N VAL A 52 7.02 13.10 -7.22
CA VAL A 52 7.62 11.83 -6.74
C VAL A 52 8.81 11.40 -7.62
N ALA A 53 8.61 11.41 -8.94
CA ALA A 53 9.66 11.05 -9.88
C ALA A 53 10.81 12.08 -9.93
N GLY A 54 10.50 13.36 -9.75
CA GLY A 54 11.48 14.44 -9.64
C GLY A 54 12.40 14.29 -8.43
N ASP A 55 11.88 13.74 -7.34
CA ASP A 55 12.64 13.40 -6.13
C ASP A 55 13.43 12.08 -6.28
N GLY A 56 13.34 11.43 -7.45
CA GLY A 56 14.12 10.25 -7.79
C GLY A 56 13.50 8.93 -7.33
N PHE A 57 12.25 8.92 -6.89
CA PHE A 57 11.56 7.70 -6.49
C PHE A 57 11.10 6.91 -7.72
N THR A 58 11.40 5.63 -7.71
CA THR A 58 10.84 4.68 -8.67
C THR A 58 9.48 4.19 -8.20
N ARG A 59 8.74 3.52 -9.10
CA ARG A 59 7.49 2.84 -8.72
C ARG A 59 7.70 1.85 -7.57
N ALA A 60 8.81 1.10 -7.58
CA ALA A 60 9.13 0.13 -6.54
C ALA A 60 9.38 0.82 -5.18
N ASP A 61 9.97 2.01 -5.20
CA ASP A 61 10.19 2.79 -3.98
C ASP A 61 8.87 3.28 -3.39
N VAL A 62 7.93 3.75 -4.22
CA VAL A 62 6.58 4.14 -3.77
C VAL A 62 5.83 2.94 -3.18
N GLN A 63 5.86 1.79 -3.86
CA GLN A 63 5.26 0.55 -3.38
C GLN A 63 5.81 0.15 -2.01
N ARG A 64 7.14 0.18 -1.88
CA ARG A 64 7.83 -0.13 -0.63
C ARG A 64 7.50 0.88 0.46
N PHE A 65 7.50 2.16 0.15
CA PHE A 65 7.17 3.20 1.11
C PHE A 65 5.77 3.02 1.68
N VAL A 66 4.76 2.89 0.81
CA VAL A 66 3.37 2.68 1.24
C VAL A 66 3.27 1.37 2.02
N PHE A 67 3.92 0.29 1.56
CA PHE A 67 3.96 -0.95 2.30
C PHE A 67 4.63 -0.81 3.66
N GLU A 68 5.64 0.03 3.86
CA GLU A 68 6.32 0.21 5.15
C GLU A 68 5.51 1.10 6.10
N HIS A 69 4.85 2.13 5.58
CA HIS A 69 4.19 3.17 6.37
C HIS A 69 2.68 2.95 6.56
N ALA A 70 1.99 2.27 5.64
CA ALA A 70 0.58 1.92 5.80
C ALA A 70 0.44 0.83 6.87
N ARG A 71 0.33 1.28 8.12
CA ARG A 71 0.32 0.44 9.32
C ARG A 71 -0.91 0.73 10.16
N MET A 72 -1.48 -0.32 10.73
CA MET A 72 -2.63 -0.21 11.62
C MET A 72 -2.38 -1.03 12.89
N PRO A 73 -2.66 -0.49 14.09
CA PRO A 73 -2.47 -1.26 15.31
C PRO A 73 -3.48 -2.41 15.37
N LEU A 74 -3.06 -3.53 15.94
CA LEU A 74 -3.90 -4.71 16.11
C LEU A 74 -5.23 -4.38 16.82
N SER A 75 -5.20 -3.53 17.86
CA SER A 75 -6.40 -3.01 18.54
C SER A 75 -7.44 -2.43 17.58
N ARG A 76 -6.99 -1.73 16.53
CA ARG A 76 -7.88 -1.16 15.53
C ARG A 76 -8.37 -2.23 14.55
N LEU A 77 -7.49 -3.11 14.06
CA LEU A 77 -7.89 -4.23 13.18
C LEU A 77 -8.97 -5.13 13.79
N LYS A 78 -8.97 -5.31 15.12
CA LYS A 78 -10.02 -6.02 15.87
C LYS A 78 -11.42 -5.43 15.73
N LEU A 79 -11.53 -4.15 15.40
CA LEU A 79 -12.81 -3.46 15.18
C LEU A 79 -13.36 -3.68 13.77
N GLY A 80 -12.58 -4.27 12.86
CA GLY A 80 -13.03 -4.58 11.51
C GLY A 80 -14.13 -5.64 11.50
N GLY A 81 -15.11 -5.50 10.60
CA GLY A 81 -16.34 -6.32 10.58
C GLY A 81 -16.15 -7.83 10.36
N MET A 82 -14.94 -8.29 10.04
CA MET A 82 -14.60 -9.70 9.80
C MET A 82 -13.53 -10.25 10.77
N TRP A 83 -13.34 -9.62 11.94
CA TRP A 83 -12.50 -10.20 12.97
C TRP A 83 -12.97 -11.63 13.32
N GLY A 84 -12.04 -12.58 13.36
CA GLY A 84 -12.27 -14.03 13.48
C GLY A 84 -12.21 -14.80 12.15
N ILE A 85 -12.28 -14.13 11.00
CA ILE A 85 -12.19 -14.74 9.67
C ILE A 85 -10.86 -14.31 9.04
N HIS A 86 -9.80 -15.04 9.40
CA HIS A 86 -8.42 -14.66 9.09
C HIS A 86 -7.72 -15.75 8.29
N ASP A 87 -7.32 -15.45 7.06
CA ASP A 87 -6.22 -16.17 6.40
C ASP A 87 -4.92 -15.40 6.64
N TRP A 88 -4.54 -15.30 7.91
CA TRP A 88 -3.36 -14.55 8.34
C TRP A 88 -2.12 -15.44 8.29
N PRO A 89 -0.94 -14.91 7.93
CA PRO A 89 0.30 -15.66 8.05
C PRO A 89 0.59 -16.00 9.52
N LEU A 90 1.28 -17.12 9.76
CA LEU A 90 1.52 -17.66 11.11
C LEU A 90 2.17 -16.66 12.08
N TRP A 91 3.01 -15.77 11.59
CA TRP A 91 3.64 -14.74 12.44
C TRP A 91 2.62 -13.75 12.99
N MET A 92 1.61 -13.38 12.18
CA MET A 92 0.58 -12.40 12.54
C MET A 92 -0.44 -13.02 13.50
N GLN A 93 -0.74 -14.31 13.33
CA GLN A 93 -1.57 -15.08 14.27
C GLN A 93 -0.96 -15.17 15.69
N LYS A 94 0.38 -15.05 15.80
CA LYS A 94 1.09 -15.08 17.08
C LYS A 94 1.18 -13.70 17.75
N VAL A 95 0.73 -12.63 17.09
CA VAL A 95 0.74 -11.28 17.66
C VAL A 95 -0.39 -11.15 18.67
N THR A 96 -0.04 -10.91 19.93
CA THR A 96 -1.01 -10.72 21.03
C THR A 96 -1.00 -9.30 21.59
N ASP A 97 0.02 -8.51 21.28
CA ASP A 97 0.11 -7.11 21.72
C ASP A 97 -0.69 -6.21 20.78
N ASP A 98 -1.69 -5.54 21.35
CA ASP A 98 -2.67 -4.71 20.65
C ASP A 98 -2.11 -3.40 20.10
N SER A 99 -0.90 -3.02 20.52
CA SER A 99 -0.17 -1.86 20.01
C SER A 99 0.65 -2.16 18.77
N VAL A 100 0.85 -3.43 18.42
CA VAL A 100 1.68 -3.82 17.27
C VAL A 100 1.06 -3.32 15.97
N MET A 101 1.89 -2.61 15.22
CA MET A 101 1.55 -2.00 13.94
C MET A 101 1.67 -3.03 12.82
N LEU A 102 0.53 -3.46 12.28
CA LEU A 102 0.42 -4.50 11.28
C LEU A 102 0.27 -3.92 9.86
N PRO A 103 0.86 -4.58 8.85
CA PRO A 103 0.72 -4.16 7.46
C PRO A 103 -0.70 -4.37 6.94
N GLN A 104 -1.07 -3.61 5.92
CA GLN A 104 -2.38 -3.71 5.26
C GLN A 104 -2.39 -4.69 4.07
N VAL A 105 -1.22 -4.99 3.51
CA VAL A 105 -1.04 -5.94 2.40
C VAL A 105 0.13 -6.90 2.70
N PRO A 106 0.23 -8.08 2.04
CA PRO A 106 1.25 -9.08 2.33
C PRO A 106 2.67 -8.67 1.96
N ALA A 107 2.83 -7.98 0.82
CA ALA A 107 4.12 -7.59 0.28
C ALA A 107 4.04 -6.22 -0.43
N PRO A 108 5.18 -5.53 -0.67
CA PRO A 108 5.22 -4.28 -1.43
C PRO A 108 4.56 -4.38 -2.81
N GLU A 109 4.69 -5.52 -3.48
CA GLU A 109 4.16 -5.74 -4.83
C GLU A 109 2.62 -5.79 -4.86
N ASP A 110 1.98 -6.03 -3.71
CA ASP A 110 0.54 -5.97 -3.53
C ASP A 110 0.02 -4.52 -3.42
N VAL A 111 0.90 -3.54 -3.27
CA VAL A 111 0.60 -2.13 -3.53
C VAL A 111 0.66 -1.88 -5.03
N LEU A 112 -0.48 -1.74 -5.68
CA LEU A 112 -0.58 -1.31 -7.06
C LEU A 112 -0.45 0.21 -7.12
N VAL A 113 0.31 0.70 -8.10
CA VAL A 113 0.52 2.14 -8.31
C VAL A 113 0.21 2.45 -9.75
N MET A 114 -0.66 3.44 -9.98
CA MET A 114 -0.94 3.97 -11.31
C MET A 114 -1.03 5.49 -11.30
N VAL A 115 -0.88 6.10 -12.47
CA VAL A 115 -1.07 7.53 -12.68
C VAL A 115 -2.36 7.74 -13.48
N ALA A 116 -3.28 8.52 -12.95
CA ALA A 116 -4.54 8.86 -13.63
C ALA A 116 -5.11 10.19 -13.13
N GLY A 117 -6.07 10.73 -13.86
CA GLY A 117 -6.76 11.98 -13.51
C GLY A 117 -6.40 13.14 -14.45
N GLY A 118 -6.59 14.35 -13.96
CA GLY A 118 -6.32 15.60 -14.66
C GLY A 118 -5.35 16.50 -13.89
N PRO A 119 -5.26 17.79 -14.22
CA PRO A 119 -4.41 18.75 -13.52
C PRO A 119 -4.61 18.75 -11.99
N GLY A 120 -3.52 18.94 -11.25
CA GLY A 120 -3.45 18.94 -9.79
C GLY A 120 -2.74 17.74 -9.16
N LYS A 121 -2.39 17.89 -7.88
CA LYS A 121 -1.73 16.85 -7.04
C LYS A 121 -2.70 15.90 -6.32
N HIS A 122 -3.97 15.86 -6.74
CA HIS A 122 -4.98 15.02 -6.09
C HIS A 122 -4.71 13.55 -6.35
N SER A 123 -4.53 12.77 -5.28
CA SER A 123 -4.32 11.33 -5.33
C SER A 123 -5.43 10.60 -4.60
N ALA A 124 -5.62 9.33 -4.93
CA ALA A 124 -6.64 8.49 -4.34
C ALA A 124 -6.05 7.15 -3.93
N VAL A 125 -6.61 6.57 -2.88
CA VAL A 125 -6.34 5.19 -2.48
C VAL A 125 -7.64 4.41 -2.63
N VAL A 126 -7.58 3.34 -3.40
CA VAL A 126 -8.67 2.39 -3.57
C VAL A 126 -8.38 1.22 -2.63
N PRO A 127 -9.25 1.00 -1.62
CA PRO A 127 -9.11 -0.10 -0.66
C PRO A 127 -9.11 -1.46 -1.35
N ASN A 128 -8.76 -2.48 -0.57
CA ASN A 128 -8.56 -3.83 -1.10
C ASN A 128 -9.82 -4.49 -1.66
N CYS A 129 -9.63 -5.61 -2.37
CA CYS A 129 -10.67 -6.58 -2.66
C CYS A 129 -10.19 -7.93 -2.15
N THR A 130 -10.86 -8.51 -1.16
CA THR A 130 -10.30 -9.61 -0.35
C THR A 130 -10.41 -11.00 -0.96
N PHE A 131 -11.08 -11.16 -2.11
CA PHE A 131 -11.38 -12.47 -2.71
C PHE A 131 -10.91 -12.63 -4.15
N SER A 132 -10.25 -11.62 -4.71
CA SER A 132 -9.69 -11.67 -6.06
C SER A 132 -8.41 -10.84 -6.12
N ARG A 133 -7.56 -11.15 -7.11
CA ARG A 133 -6.33 -10.40 -7.35
C ARG A 133 -6.47 -9.60 -8.62
N ALA A 134 -6.19 -8.31 -8.52
CA ALA A 134 -6.09 -7.39 -9.63
C ALA A 134 -4.93 -7.80 -10.54
N VAL A 135 -5.19 -7.70 -11.84
CA VAL A 135 -4.24 -7.98 -12.91
C VAL A 135 -4.26 -6.82 -13.91
N SER A 136 -3.11 -6.48 -14.46
CA SER A 136 -3.00 -5.51 -15.55
C SER A 136 -2.92 -6.24 -16.88
N ARG A 137 -3.78 -5.86 -17.84
CA ARG A 137 -3.72 -6.35 -19.22
C ARG A 137 -3.66 -5.16 -20.16
N VAL A 138 -2.76 -5.22 -21.14
CA VAL A 138 -2.75 -4.25 -22.24
C VAL A 138 -4.06 -4.37 -23.01
N ILE A 139 -4.72 -3.24 -23.22
CA ILE A 139 -5.92 -3.15 -24.07
C ILE A 139 -5.48 -2.51 -25.38
N ASP A 140 -5.55 -3.27 -26.47
CA ASP A 140 -5.34 -2.74 -27.80
C ASP A 140 -6.44 -1.72 -28.11
N ARG A 141 -6.07 -0.57 -28.66
CA ARG A 141 -7.07 0.37 -29.17
C ARG A 141 -7.77 -0.32 -30.34
N GLN A 142 -9.07 -0.59 -30.19
CA GLN A 142 -9.90 -0.90 -31.35
C GLN A 142 -9.85 0.32 -32.27
N ALA A 143 -9.39 0.10 -33.50
CA ALA A 143 -9.28 1.11 -34.55
C ALA A 143 -10.66 1.62 -34.97
#